data_AF-M7U1S7-F1
#
_entry.id   AF-M7U1S7-F1
#
_cell.length_a   1.000
_cell.length_b   1.000
_cell.length_c   1.000
_cell.angle_alpha   90.00
_cell.angle_beta   90.00
_cell.angle_gamma   90.00
#
_symmetry.space_group_name_H-M   'P 1'
#
loop_
_entity.id
_entity.type
_entity.pdbx_description
1 polymer ?
#
loop_
_entity_poly.entity_id
_entity_poly.type
_entity_poly.pdbx_seq_one_letter_code
_entity_poly.pdbx_strand_id
1 'polypeptide(L)'
;MSKRKTLFRQVAGGERVNILSVPNREVFITNRSRRQLLLENQSQLHWSTILAFLHKRPLPLPKLEMAPITLAGSADSKNKFEDLSGIDTAKYANPYDALIEACHDDPVEIQAKYATHRETRNAQQKAKILAPDFQEMILDTVLQKLENPNIEPGFEDPRHCLVFWARPPQHIKALVGTIQQKLLALAPKLWLMPQLKCHLTALEITHSLTSPEITSILNQLGTSTISTMTDYPLQHRARLIKPMLSYDAAAVALSFLPAAGESLSSNAEPSSRNPRTAQDDSFTYHHLRQSMFTIARSTGISVDSRYVVPSSHITVGRFLTQEDHDTPEKRQAWIDLIEEINVWLKEEYWPREGAGRNENGEWVVGQEKGLDCRRGQLWYGGGETVMLGKGF
;
A
#
# COMPACT_ATOMS: atom_id res chain seq x y z
N MET A 1 38.65 -4.89 -58.29
CA MET A 1 37.68 -5.21 -59.37
C MET A 1 36.27 -4.82 -58.92
N SER A 2 35.28 -4.69 -59.82
CA SER A 2 33.84 -4.32 -59.62
C SER A 2 33.43 -3.47 -58.39
N LYS A 3 32.95 -2.21 -58.45
CA LYS A 3 31.97 -1.46 -59.29
C LYS A 3 30.50 -1.49 -58.79
N ARG A 4 30.01 -0.27 -58.46
CA ARG A 4 28.60 0.25 -58.59
C ARG A 4 27.56 -0.29 -57.58
N LYS A 5 26.46 0.42 -57.25
CA LYS A 5 26.01 1.80 -57.59
C LYS A 5 25.02 2.35 -56.53
N THR A 6 24.97 3.67 -56.38
CA THR A 6 23.89 4.42 -55.69
C THR A 6 22.68 4.66 -56.61
N LEU A 7 21.46 4.80 -56.07
CA LEU A 7 20.45 5.73 -56.60
C LEU A 7 19.33 6.09 -55.59
N PHE A 8 18.92 7.36 -55.59
CA PHE A 8 17.64 7.85 -55.04
C PHE A 8 16.51 7.73 -56.09
N ARG A 9 15.24 7.75 -55.67
CA ARG A 9 14.14 8.35 -56.47
C ARG A 9 12.95 8.81 -55.61
N GLN A 10 12.25 9.84 -56.08
CA GLN A 10 11.15 10.54 -55.40
C GLN A 10 10.06 10.92 -56.41
N VAL A 11 8.80 10.55 -56.15
CA VAL A 11 7.51 10.97 -56.79
C VAL A 11 6.40 10.68 -55.76
N ALA A 12 5.42 11.50 -55.33
CA ALA A 12 4.92 12.86 -55.65
C ALA A 12 3.68 12.97 -56.58
N GLY A 13 2.50 13.28 -56.01
CA GLY A 13 1.29 13.76 -56.71
C GLY A 13 0.00 12.96 -56.43
N GLY A 14 -1.15 13.65 -56.21
CA GLY A 14 -2.49 13.00 -56.19
C GLY A 14 -3.56 13.62 -55.27
N GLU A 15 -4.07 14.82 -55.57
CA GLU A 15 -5.31 15.34 -54.95
C GLU A 15 -6.57 14.85 -55.67
N ARG A 16 -7.73 14.82 -54.97
CA ARG A 16 -8.90 15.65 -55.36
C ARG A 16 -10.05 15.66 -54.33
N VAL A 17 -10.88 16.70 -54.44
CA VAL A 17 -12.00 17.08 -53.58
C VAL A 17 -13.33 16.89 -54.33
N ASN A 18 -14.46 16.71 -53.62
CA ASN A 18 -15.75 17.31 -54.03
C ASN A 18 -16.76 17.44 -52.88
N ILE A 19 -17.77 18.30 -53.09
CA ILE A 19 -18.67 18.92 -52.09
C ILE A 19 -20.14 18.86 -52.61
N LEU A 20 -21.12 19.32 -51.82
CA LEU A 20 -22.54 19.70 -52.14
C LEU A 20 -23.63 18.62 -51.93
N SER A 21 -24.91 18.93 -51.63
CA SER A 21 -25.54 20.08 -50.92
C SER A 21 -27.05 19.82 -50.60
N VAL A 22 -27.62 20.59 -49.66
CA VAL A 22 -29.07 20.75 -49.29
C VAL A 22 -29.94 21.31 -50.46
N PRO A 23 -31.32 21.38 -50.46
CA PRO A 23 -32.20 21.98 -49.41
C PRO A 23 -33.71 21.55 -49.25
N ASN A 24 -34.39 22.26 -48.33
CA ASN A 24 -35.79 22.27 -47.81
C ASN A 24 -37.01 22.35 -48.78
N ARG A 25 -38.21 21.96 -48.26
CA ARG A 25 -39.58 22.58 -48.36
C ARG A 25 -40.56 21.82 -47.39
N GLU A 26 -41.71 22.25 -46.84
CA GLU A 26 -42.68 23.39 -46.93
C GLU A 26 -44.05 23.08 -47.62
N VAL A 27 -45.27 23.40 -47.12
CA VAL A 27 -45.75 23.88 -45.77
C VAL A 27 -47.34 23.88 -45.65
N PHE A 28 -47.91 23.56 -44.46
CA PHE A 28 -49.27 23.90 -43.89
C PHE A 28 -50.64 23.33 -44.39
N ILE A 29 -51.66 23.39 -43.48
CA ILE A 29 -53.16 23.45 -43.69
C ILE A 29 -53.88 22.14 -44.13
N THR A 30 -55.11 21.69 -43.74
CA THR A 30 -56.22 21.93 -42.73
C THR A 30 -57.21 20.71 -42.76
N ASN A 31 -58.36 20.54 -42.05
CA ASN A 31 -58.92 20.79 -40.69
C ASN A 31 -60.40 20.23 -40.63
N ARG A 32 -61.09 20.21 -39.46
CA ARG A 32 -62.46 19.67 -39.12
C ARG A 32 -62.57 18.12 -39.01
N SER A 33 -63.39 17.52 -38.12
CA SER A 33 -64.15 18.04 -36.95
C SER A 33 -64.69 16.95 -36.00
N ARG A 34 -64.74 17.26 -34.69
CA ARG A 34 -65.68 16.76 -33.65
C ARG A 34 -66.10 15.28 -33.66
N ARG A 35 -65.40 14.41 -32.90
CA ARG A 35 -66.07 13.29 -32.17
C ARG A 35 -65.38 12.72 -30.91
N GLN A 36 -64.53 13.48 -30.22
CA GLN A 36 -63.98 13.09 -28.92
C GLN A 36 -63.94 14.30 -27.99
N LEU A 37 -64.83 14.32 -26.99
CA LEU A 37 -64.86 15.30 -25.90
C LEU A 37 -65.73 14.78 -24.74
N LEU A 38 -65.41 13.57 -24.25
CA LEU A 38 -66.12 12.90 -23.15
C LEU A 38 -65.31 11.80 -22.43
N LEU A 39 -64.00 11.67 -22.72
CA LEU A 39 -63.13 10.58 -22.20
C LEU A 39 -61.86 11.05 -21.46
N GLU A 40 -61.52 12.34 -21.48
CA GLU A 40 -60.21 12.81 -20.98
C GLU A 40 -60.22 13.24 -19.50
N ASN A 41 -61.40 13.48 -18.90
CA ASN A 41 -61.51 13.95 -17.51
C ASN A 41 -61.41 12.85 -16.43
N GLN A 42 -61.12 11.59 -16.78
CA GLN A 42 -60.82 10.53 -15.80
C GLN A 42 -59.38 10.00 -15.86
N SER A 43 -58.61 10.30 -16.91
CA SER A 43 -57.22 9.81 -17.02
C SER A 43 -56.20 10.65 -16.23
N GLN A 44 -56.38 11.97 -16.15
CA GLN A 44 -55.37 12.86 -15.53
C GLN A 44 -55.21 12.68 -14.01
N LEU A 45 -56.29 12.35 -13.30
CA LEU A 45 -56.29 12.14 -11.84
C LEU A 45 -55.52 10.88 -11.38
N HIS A 46 -55.23 9.94 -12.29
CA HIS A 46 -54.41 8.76 -11.97
C HIS A 46 -52.91 9.00 -12.17
N TRP A 47 -52.52 9.85 -13.13
CA TRP A 47 -51.11 10.07 -13.46
C TRP A 47 -50.39 11.02 -12.51
N SER A 48 -51.07 12.04 -11.96
CA SER A 48 -50.49 12.94 -10.95
C SER A 48 -50.04 12.18 -9.69
N THR A 49 -50.84 11.21 -9.25
CA THR A 49 -50.58 10.40 -8.06
C THR A 49 -49.42 9.42 -8.27
N ILE A 50 -49.25 8.90 -9.49
CA ILE A 50 -48.13 8.02 -9.87
C ILE A 50 -46.83 8.83 -10.01
N LEU A 51 -46.86 10.00 -10.65
CA LEU A 51 -45.69 10.89 -10.77
C LEU A 51 -45.21 11.42 -9.41
N ALA A 52 -46.12 11.69 -8.47
CA ALA A 52 -45.77 12.04 -7.10
C ALA A 52 -45.03 10.91 -6.34
N PHE A 53 -45.21 9.65 -6.76
CA PHE A 53 -44.46 8.50 -6.21
C PHE A 53 -43.08 8.32 -6.88
N LEU A 54 -42.96 8.70 -8.16
CA LEU A 54 -41.73 8.60 -8.97
C LEU A 54 -40.78 9.81 -8.83
N HIS A 55 -41.09 10.78 -7.98
CA HIS A 55 -40.23 11.94 -7.68
C HIS A 55 -39.83 12.07 -6.20
N LYS A 56 -40.13 11.06 -5.37
CA LYS A 56 -39.30 10.84 -4.18
C LYS A 56 -37.91 10.42 -4.67
N ARG A 57 -36.90 11.26 -4.45
CA ARG A 57 -35.50 10.80 -4.46
C ARG A 57 -35.44 9.53 -3.60
N PRO A 58 -34.72 8.47 -4.01
CA PRO A 58 -34.46 7.39 -3.06
C PRO A 58 -33.85 8.02 -1.82
N LEU A 59 -34.44 7.73 -0.65
CA LEU A 59 -33.70 7.92 0.60
C LEU A 59 -32.37 7.22 0.39
N PRO A 60 -31.22 7.85 0.73
CA PRO A 60 -29.95 7.15 0.66
C PRO A 60 -30.14 5.85 1.45
N LEU A 61 -29.94 4.71 0.78
CA LEU A 61 -29.87 3.42 1.47
C LEU A 61 -28.93 3.64 2.65
N PRO A 62 -29.30 3.24 3.89
CA PRO A 62 -28.40 3.40 5.01
C PRO A 62 -27.08 2.77 4.59
N LYS A 63 -26.00 3.56 4.58
CA LYS A 63 -24.67 3.02 4.30
C LYS A 63 -24.51 1.87 5.30
N LEU A 64 -24.46 0.64 4.80
CA LEU A 64 -24.18 -0.49 5.65
C LEU A 64 -22.76 -0.24 6.15
N GLU A 65 -22.65 0.10 7.44
CA GLU A 65 -21.39 0.52 8.01
C GLU A 65 -20.56 -0.73 8.19
N MET A 66 -19.71 -1.01 7.21
CA MET A 66 -18.92 -2.26 7.07
C MET A 66 -17.87 -2.30 8.18
N ALA A 67 -18.31 -2.68 9.38
CA ALA A 67 -17.50 -2.70 10.59
C ALA A 67 -16.45 -3.84 10.50
N PRO A 68 -15.14 -3.54 10.63
CA PRO A 68 -14.10 -4.56 10.56
C PRO A 68 -14.26 -5.66 11.60
N ILE A 69 -14.20 -6.93 11.14
CA ILE A 69 -14.24 -8.13 11.98
C ILE A 69 -13.07 -8.08 12.98
N THR A 70 -13.40 -7.88 14.26
CA THR A 70 -12.45 -7.86 15.36
C THR A 70 -12.45 -9.22 16.04
N LEU A 71 -11.32 -9.93 15.98
CA LEU A 71 -11.17 -11.24 16.63
C LEU A 71 -10.66 -11.07 18.05
N ALA A 72 -11.49 -11.42 19.04
CA ALA A 72 -11.15 -11.23 20.46
C ALA A 72 -9.86 -11.98 20.84
N GLY A 73 -8.88 -11.24 21.38
CA GLY A 73 -7.61 -11.80 21.83
C GLY A 73 -6.57 -12.04 20.73
N SER A 74 -6.82 -11.63 19.48
CA SER A 74 -5.80 -11.61 18.43
C SER A 74 -4.65 -10.64 18.75
N ALA A 75 -3.49 -10.81 18.11
CA ALA A 75 -2.33 -9.95 18.35
C ALA A 75 -2.62 -8.46 18.04
N ASP A 76 -3.40 -8.18 17.00
CA ASP A 76 -3.85 -6.83 16.64
C ASP A 76 -4.89 -6.23 17.61
N SER A 77 -5.71 -7.06 18.27
CA SER A 77 -6.60 -6.57 19.35
C SER A 77 -5.84 -6.20 20.63
N LYS A 78 -4.68 -6.84 20.87
CA LYS A 78 -3.82 -6.64 22.04
C LYS A 78 -2.74 -5.55 21.84
N ASN A 79 -2.26 -5.35 20.61
CA ASN A 79 -1.16 -4.45 20.27
C ASN A 79 -1.68 -3.17 19.60
N LYS A 80 -1.95 -2.13 20.38
CA LYS A 80 -2.33 -0.81 19.84
C LYS A 80 -1.12 -0.08 19.27
N PHE A 81 -1.32 0.60 18.14
CA PHE A 81 -0.31 1.43 17.50
C PHE A 81 -0.50 2.90 17.90
N GLU A 82 0.62 3.60 18.06
CA GLU A 82 0.70 4.99 18.51
C GLU A 82 1.52 5.80 17.50
N ASP A 83 1.11 7.04 17.21
CA ASP A 83 1.87 7.90 16.30
C ASP A 83 2.92 8.73 17.05
N LEU A 84 4.12 8.17 17.11
CA LEU A 84 5.28 8.78 17.75
C LEU A 84 6.02 9.83 16.88
N SER A 85 5.40 10.32 15.79
CA SER A 85 5.97 11.41 14.96
C SER A 85 5.68 12.82 15.51
N GLY A 86 4.72 12.93 16.43
CA GLY A 86 4.24 14.21 16.98
C GLY A 86 3.34 15.01 16.03
N ILE A 87 2.76 14.38 15.00
CA ILE A 87 1.84 15.01 14.03
C ILE A 87 0.39 14.64 14.32
N ASP A 88 -0.49 15.63 14.38
CA ASP A 88 -1.95 15.44 14.47
C ASP A 88 -2.54 15.26 13.06
N THR A 89 -2.91 14.03 12.72
CA THR A 89 -3.53 13.67 11.43
C THR A 89 -5.05 13.87 11.41
N ALA A 90 -5.71 14.12 12.56
CA ALA A 90 -7.17 14.04 12.68
C ALA A 90 -7.95 15.14 11.92
N LYS A 91 -7.26 16.17 11.46
CA LYS A 91 -7.83 17.29 10.69
C LYS A 91 -7.81 17.07 9.18
N TYR A 92 -7.12 16.05 8.69
CA TYR A 92 -6.79 15.88 7.27
C TYR A 92 -7.66 14.83 6.59
N ALA A 93 -8.18 15.14 5.40
CA ALA A 93 -8.96 14.20 4.60
C ALA A 93 -8.11 13.06 4.02
N ASN A 94 -6.83 13.32 3.76
CA ASN A 94 -5.80 12.33 3.53
C ASN A 94 -4.77 12.44 4.67
N PRO A 95 -4.65 11.45 5.57
CA PRO A 95 -3.82 11.55 6.77
C PRO A 95 -2.32 11.63 6.47
N TYR A 96 -1.91 11.36 5.23
CA TYR A 96 -0.53 11.52 4.77
C TYR A 96 -0.15 12.97 4.42
N ASP A 97 -1.13 13.84 4.13
CA ASP A 97 -0.87 15.27 3.88
C ASP A 97 -0.27 15.96 5.12
N ALA A 98 -0.73 15.54 6.31
CA ALA A 98 -0.35 16.11 7.60
C ALA A 98 1.16 16.10 7.87
N LEU A 99 1.85 15.02 7.46
CA LEU A 99 3.30 14.93 7.63
C LEU A 99 4.05 15.78 6.60
N ILE A 100 3.54 15.87 5.37
CA ILE A 100 4.16 16.64 4.28
C ILE A 100 4.07 18.14 4.60
N GLU A 101 2.90 18.63 4.99
CA GLU A 101 2.70 20.03 5.40
C GLU A 101 3.57 20.39 6.62
N ALA A 102 3.58 19.53 7.65
CA ALA A 102 4.37 19.76 8.87
C ALA A 102 5.89 19.54 8.69
N CYS A 103 6.33 19.08 7.51
CA CYS A 103 7.73 18.95 7.10
C CYS A 103 8.07 19.83 5.89
N HIS A 104 7.20 20.77 5.51
CA HIS A 104 7.41 21.72 4.41
C HIS A 104 7.70 21.10 3.02
N ASP A 105 7.26 19.85 2.78
CA ASP A 105 7.64 19.00 1.63
C ASP A 105 9.16 18.70 1.52
N ASP A 106 9.93 18.93 2.60
CA ASP A 106 11.36 18.61 2.67
C ASP A 106 11.59 17.10 2.96
N PRO A 107 12.24 16.35 2.07
CA PRO A 107 12.52 14.92 2.29
C PRO A 107 13.41 14.65 3.50
N VAL A 108 14.25 15.61 3.94
CA VAL A 108 15.10 15.51 5.13
C VAL A 108 14.26 15.60 6.40
N GLU A 109 13.32 16.56 6.48
CA GLU A 109 12.40 16.66 7.62
C GLU A 109 11.48 15.43 7.71
N ILE A 110 10.94 14.97 6.56
CA ILE A 110 10.14 13.74 6.49
C ILE A 110 10.96 12.53 6.93
N GLN A 111 12.23 12.41 6.51
CA GLN A 111 13.11 11.33 6.98
C GLN A 111 13.33 11.40 8.49
N ALA A 112 13.60 12.58 9.05
CA ALA A 112 13.82 12.77 10.48
C ALA A 112 12.59 12.33 11.31
N LYS A 113 11.37 12.59 10.81
CA LYS A 113 10.13 12.10 11.44
C LYS A 113 9.98 10.59 11.39
N TYR A 114 10.30 9.93 10.26
CA TYR A 114 10.35 8.47 10.17
C TYR A 114 11.40 7.86 11.12
N ALA A 115 12.57 8.48 11.27
CA ALA A 115 13.62 8.07 12.20
C ALA A 115 13.15 8.19 13.66
N THR A 116 12.66 9.37 14.05
CA THR A 116 12.10 9.64 15.39
C THR A 116 11.02 8.62 15.76
N HIS A 117 10.07 8.36 14.86
CA HIS A 117 8.98 7.41 15.11
C HIS A 117 9.51 6.00 15.41
N ARG A 118 10.38 5.43 14.55
CA ARG A 118 10.88 4.06 14.73
C ARG A 118 11.85 3.91 15.91
N GLU A 119 12.67 4.92 16.18
CA GLU A 119 13.66 4.89 17.26
C GLU A 119 13.01 5.08 18.64
N THR A 120 12.05 6.01 18.76
CA THR A 120 11.21 6.16 19.96
C THR A 120 10.41 4.88 20.22
N ARG A 121 9.83 4.28 19.17
CA ARG A 121 9.08 3.03 19.29
C ARG A 121 9.95 1.88 19.81
N ASN A 122 11.14 1.69 19.23
CA ASN A 122 12.06 0.65 19.69
C ASN A 122 12.49 0.87 21.15
N ALA A 123 12.79 2.12 21.55
CA ALA A 123 13.15 2.42 22.93
C ALA A 123 12.01 2.13 23.92
N GLN A 124 10.77 2.50 23.59
CA GLN A 124 9.59 2.16 24.39
C GLN A 124 9.35 0.66 24.49
N GLN A 125 9.43 -0.08 23.37
CA GLN A 125 9.21 -1.53 23.38
C GLN A 125 10.34 -2.29 24.07
N LYS A 126 11.60 -1.83 23.99
CA LYS A 126 12.71 -2.32 24.81
C LYS A 126 12.40 -2.18 26.29
N ALA A 127 12.09 -0.97 26.74
CA ALA A 127 11.77 -0.68 28.14
C ALA A 127 10.58 -1.51 28.64
N LYS A 128 9.56 -1.71 27.79
CA LYS A 128 8.40 -2.57 28.10
C LYS A 128 8.76 -4.05 28.23
N ILE A 129 9.48 -4.63 27.27
CA ILE A 129 9.79 -6.07 27.22
C ILE A 129 10.76 -6.49 28.35
N LEU A 130 11.63 -5.58 28.77
CA LEU A 130 12.59 -5.78 29.86
C LEU A 130 12.07 -5.32 31.23
N ALA A 131 10.82 -4.87 31.34
CA ALA A 131 10.25 -4.44 32.61
C ALA A 131 10.06 -5.63 33.58
N PRO A 132 10.29 -5.46 34.90
CA PRO A 132 10.12 -6.55 35.88
C PRO A 132 8.70 -7.10 35.97
N ASP A 133 7.70 -6.32 35.58
CA ASP A 133 6.28 -6.67 35.53
C ASP A 133 5.81 -7.13 34.13
N PHE A 134 6.72 -7.23 33.14
CA PHE A 134 6.40 -7.76 31.82
C PHE A 134 6.02 -9.25 31.89
N GLN A 135 4.74 -9.54 31.64
CA GLN A 135 4.16 -10.87 31.79
C GLN A 135 4.56 -11.82 30.65
N GLU A 136 4.25 -11.47 29.40
CA GLU A 136 4.37 -12.38 28.26
C GLU A 136 4.48 -11.65 26.90
N MET A 137 4.99 -12.33 25.87
CA MET A 137 4.87 -11.85 24.48
C MET A 137 3.42 -12.04 23.99
N ILE A 138 2.99 -11.17 23.08
CA ILE A 138 1.67 -11.22 22.43
C ILE A 138 1.69 -12.28 21.33
N LEU A 139 1.22 -13.49 21.64
CA LEU A 139 1.14 -14.58 20.66
C LEU A 139 0.08 -14.32 19.59
N ASP A 140 0.40 -14.65 18.34
CA ASP A 140 -0.53 -14.53 17.21
C ASP A 140 -1.47 -15.74 17.13
N THR A 141 -2.56 -15.69 17.89
CA THR A 141 -3.54 -16.79 18.04
C THR A 141 -4.26 -17.18 16.75
N VAL A 142 -4.33 -16.29 15.76
CA VAL A 142 -4.91 -16.61 14.44
C VAL A 142 -3.91 -17.41 13.63
N LEU A 143 -2.64 -16.99 13.64
CA LEU A 143 -1.56 -17.70 12.97
C LEU A 143 -1.26 -19.06 13.63
N GLN A 144 -1.37 -19.18 14.96
CA GLN A 144 -1.27 -20.46 15.67
C GLN A 144 -2.25 -21.50 15.10
N LYS A 145 -3.51 -21.14 14.85
CA LYS A 145 -4.52 -22.04 14.28
C LYS A 145 -4.23 -22.41 12.82
N LEU A 146 -3.74 -21.45 12.01
CA LEU A 146 -3.39 -21.67 10.61
C LEU A 146 -2.17 -22.61 10.45
N GLU A 147 -1.18 -22.51 11.34
CA GLU A 147 0.05 -23.31 11.30
C GLU A 147 -0.08 -24.67 12.03
N ASN A 148 -1.03 -24.81 12.97
CA ASN A 148 -1.26 -26.05 13.72
C ASN A 148 -2.74 -26.50 13.66
N PRO A 149 -3.10 -27.40 12.72
CA PRO A 149 -4.46 -27.93 12.58
C PRO A 149 -5.02 -28.66 13.81
N ASN A 150 -4.20 -29.01 14.80
CA ASN A 150 -4.66 -29.64 16.04
C ASN A 150 -5.30 -28.63 17.02
N ILE A 151 -5.10 -27.33 16.82
CA ILE A 151 -5.72 -26.29 17.67
C ILE A 151 -7.17 -26.06 17.25
N GLU A 152 -7.43 -25.95 15.95
CA GLU A 152 -8.78 -25.81 15.40
C GLU A 152 -8.83 -26.38 13.97
N PRO A 153 -9.22 -27.66 13.80
CA PRO A 153 -9.20 -28.34 12.50
C PRO A 153 -10.10 -27.64 11.48
N GLY A 154 -9.53 -27.21 10.35
CA GLY A 154 -10.25 -26.51 9.29
C GLY A 154 -10.50 -25.02 9.55
N PHE A 155 -9.77 -24.40 10.50
CA PHE A 155 -9.84 -22.95 10.70
C PHE A 155 -9.35 -22.17 9.49
N GLU A 156 -10.15 -21.18 9.07
CA GLU A 156 -9.79 -20.17 8.07
C GLU A 156 -9.82 -18.77 8.71
N ASP A 157 -8.90 -17.88 8.33
CA ASP A 157 -8.93 -16.48 8.80
C ASP A 157 -10.10 -15.75 8.11
N PRO A 158 -11.12 -15.27 8.85
CA PRO A 158 -12.26 -14.58 8.23
C PRO A 158 -11.89 -13.20 7.69
N ARG A 159 -10.75 -12.63 8.09
CA ARG A 159 -10.39 -11.21 7.87
C ARG A 159 -9.90 -10.96 6.44
N HIS A 160 -10.81 -10.69 5.51
CA HIS A 160 -10.43 -10.30 4.15
C HIS A 160 -10.03 -8.83 4.10
N CYS A 161 -8.94 -8.52 3.39
CA CYS A 161 -8.43 -7.15 3.22
C CYS A 161 -8.33 -6.78 1.73
N LEU A 162 -8.09 -5.51 1.43
CA LEU A 162 -7.75 -5.01 0.09
C LEU A 162 -6.57 -4.04 0.19
N VAL A 163 -5.49 -4.32 -0.53
CA VAL A 163 -4.18 -3.67 -0.32
C VAL A 163 -3.41 -3.46 -1.62
N PHE A 164 -2.50 -2.47 -1.61
CA PHE A 164 -1.44 -2.30 -2.59
C PHE A 164 -0.09 -2.54 -1.91
N TRP A 165 0.62 -3.58 -2.34
CA TRP A 165 1.91 -4.00 -1.76
C TRP A 165 3.07 -3.72 -2.69
N ALA A 166 4.12 -3.09 -2.17
CA ALA A 166 5.44 -3.13 -2.79
C ALA A 166 6.08 -4.50 -2.49
N ARG A 167 6.65 -5.14 -3.51
CA ARG A 167 7.39 -6.41 -3.36
C ARG A 167 8.89 -6.14 -3.25
N PRO A 168 9.59 -6.66 -2.22
CA PRO A 168 11.03 -6.41 -2.06
C PRO A 168 11.84 -7.09 -3.18
N PRO A 169 12.86 -6.41 -3.75
CA PRO A 169 13.77 -7.01 -4.73
C PRO A 169 14.65 -8.09 -4.08
N GLN A 170 15.32 -8.89 -4.90
CA GLN A 170 15.97 -10.12 -4.48
C GLN A 170 17.09 -9.91 -3.43
N HIS A 171 17.82 -8.79 -3.48
CA HIS A 171 18.82 -8.48 -2.46
C HIS A 171 18.20 -8.16 -1.10
N ILE A 172 17.02 -7.52 -1.07
CA ILE A 172 16.28 -7.28 0.17
C ILE A 172 15.66 -8.57 0.71
N LYS A 173 15.16 -9.47 -0.16
CA LYS A 173 14.73 -10.82 0.26
C LYS A 173 15.90 -11.60 0.87
N ALA A 174 17.09 -11.52 0.28
CA ALA A 174 18.31 -12.15 0.81
C ALA A 174 18.71 -11.56 2.17
N LEU A 175 18.69 -10.24 2.33
CA LEU A 175 18.94 -9.56 3.61
C LEU A 175 17.96 -10.01 4.70
N VAL A 176 16.66 -10.09 4.39
CA VAL A 176 15.66 -10.66 5.31
C VAL A 176 16.00 -12.11 5.66
N GLY A 177 16.47 -12.92 4.71
CA GLY A 177 16.92 -14.29 4.97
C GLY A 177 18.11 -14.37 5.95
N THR A 178 19.14 -13.55 5.76
CA THR A 178 20.30 -13.45 6.67
C THR A 178 19.88 -13.05 8.08
N ILE A 179 18.99 -12.07 8.20
CA ILE A 179 18.40 -11.63 9.48
C ILE A 179 17.62 -12.78 10.12
N GLN A 180 16.78 -13.49 9.36
CA GLN A 180 15.98 -14.60 9.86
C GLN A 180 16.84 -15.75 10.40
N GLN A 181 17.98 -16.07 9.76
CA GLN A 181 18.93 -17.05 10.29
C GLN A 181 19.60 -16.58 11.59
N LYS A 182 19.97 -15.29 11.70
CA LYS A 182 20.50 -14.72 12.95
C LYS A 182 19.47 -14.80 14.09
N LEU A 183 18.20 -14.49 13.83
CA LEU A 183 17.13 -14.54 14.84
C LEU A 183 16.81 -15.98 15.29
N LEU A 184 16.71 -16.94 14.36
CA LEU A 184 16.46 -18.36 14.68
C LEU A 184 17.57 -19.01 15.52
N ALA A 185 18.81 -18.51 15.46
CA ALA A 185 19.92 -19.02 16.26
C ALA A 185 19.72 -18.84 17.77
N LEU A 186 18.85 -17.90 18.19
CA LEU A 186 18.47 -17.67 19.58
C LEU A 186 17.00 -18.02 19.86
N ALA A 187 16.09 -17.75 18.91
CA ALA A 187 14.65 -17.97 19.03
C ALA A 187 14.15 -19.02 18.02
N PRO A 188 14.40 -20.33 18.23
CA PRO A 188 14.05 -21.39 17.28
C PRO A 188 12.55 -21.69 17.15
N LYS A 189 11.69 -21.12 17.99
CA LYS A 189 10.21 -21.20 17.89
C LYS A 189 9.58 -19.92 17.30
N LEU A 190 10.38 -18.94 16.90
CA LEU A 190 9.92 -17.77 16.16
C LEU A 190 9.35 -18.17 14.80
N TRP A 191 8.10 -17.82 14.51
CA TRP A 191 7.56 -17.98 13.16
C TRP A 191 8.17 -16.93 12.23
N LEU A 192 8.62 -17.37 11.05
CA LEU A 192 9.24 -16.52 10.05
C LEU A 192 8.28 -16.20 8.90
N MET A 193 8.22 -14.94 8.49
CA MET A 193 7.55 -14.56 7.24
C MET A 193 8.32 -15.20 6.05
N PRO A 194 7.71 -16.07 5.23
CA PRO A 194 8.41 -16.68 4.11
C PRO A 194 8.89 -15.62 3.11
N GLN A 195 10.12 -15.72 2.62
CA GLN A 195 10.75 -14.70 1.76
C GLN A 195 9.92 -14.34 0.49
N LEU A 196 9.19 -15.32 -0.07
CA LEU A 196 8.29 -15.10 -1.22
C LEU A 196 6.99 -14.36 -0.84
N LYS A 197 6.58 -14.44 0.43
CA LYS A 197 5.41 -13.76 0.99
C LYS A 197 5.71 -12.34 1.49
N CYS A 198 6.99 -12.01 1.72
CA CYS A 198 7.44 -10.67 2.10
C CYS A 198 6.85 -9.56 1.20
N HIS A 199 6.48 -8.46 1.83
CA HIS A 199 5.82 -7.31 1.23
C HIS A 199 5.95 -6.09 2.15
N LEU A 200 5.71 -4.91 1.60
CA LEU A 200 5.60 -3.63 2.31
C LEU A 200 4.30 -2.96 1.85
N THR A 201 3.43 -2.57 2.79
CA THR A 201 2.11 -2.04 2.46
C THR A 201 2.20 -0.55 2.10
N ALA A 202 2.09 -0.26 0.80
CA ALA A 202 2.03 1.11 0.29
C ALA A 202 0.64 1.74 0.56
N LEU A 203 -0.43 0.93 0.47
CA LEU A 203 -1.75 1.33 0.93
C LEU A 203 -2.57 0.13 1.41
N GLU A 204 -3.33 0.32 2.50
CA GLU A 204 -4.42 -0.55 2.92
C GLU A 204 -5.74 0.16 2.62
N ILE A 205 -6.51 -0.34 1.65
CA ILE A 205 -7.83 0.23 1.31
C ILE A 205 -8.81 -0.08 2.45
N THR A 206 -8.80 -1.31 2.95
CA THR A 206 -9.62 -1.76 4.07
C THR A 206 -9.11 -3.10 4.60
N HIS A 207 -9.53 -3.48 5.79
CA HIS A 207 -9.12 -4.69 6.48
C HIS A 207 -10.30 -5.40 7.15
N SER A 208 -10.14 -6.70 7.40
CA SER A 208 -11.07 -7.52 8.16
C SER A 208 -12.54 -7.48 7.72
N LEU A 209 -12.84 -7.26 6.45
CA LEU A 209 -14.20 -7.38 5.90
C LEU A 209 -14.47 -8.80 5.38
N THR A 210 -15.67 -9.03 4.85
CA THR A 210 -16.03 -10.26 4.13
C THR A 210 -15.65 -10.19 2.63
N SER A 211 -15.52 -11.35 1.98
CA SER A 211 -15.18 -11.44 0.55
C SER A 211 -16.15 -10.67 -0.38
N PRO A 212 -17.49 -10.68 -0.17
CA PRO A 212 -18.42 -9.85 -0.95
C PRO A 212 -18.18 -8.35 -0.81
N GLU A 213 -17.92 -7.84 0.40
CA GLU A 213 -17.65 -6.41 0.66
C GLU A 213 -16.36 -5.96 -0.03
N ILE A 214 -15.29 -6.75 0.12
CA ILE A 214 -14.01 -6.54 -0.59
C ILE A 214 -14.20 -6.55 -2.11
N THR A 215 -15.06 -7.42 -2.63
CA THR A 215 -15.39 -7.46 -4.07
C THR A 215 -16.18 -6.23 -4.51
N SER A 216 -17.09 -5.71 -3.68
CA SER A 216 -17.81 -4.47 -3.96
C SER A 216 -16.87 -3.26 -4.05
N ILE A 217 -15.95 -3.11 -3.09
CA ILE A 217 -14.95 -2.02 -3.08
C ILE A 217 -14.02 -2.13 -4.29
N LEU A 218 -13.57 -3.33 -4.64
CA LEU A 218 -12.73 -3.56 -5.82
C LEU A 218 -13.43 -3.16 -7.12
N ASN A 219 -14.72 -3.50 -7.26
CA ASN A 219 -15.54 -3.14 -8.42
C ASN A 219 -15.75 -1.61 -8.52
N GLN A 220 -15.89 -0.90 -7.39
CA GLN A 220 -16.00 0.56 -7.38
C GLN A 220 -14.66 1.24 -7.70
N LEU A 221 -13.53 0.72 -7.19
CA LEU A 221 -12.19 1.23 -7.50
C LEU A 221 -11.88 1.09 -9.00
N GLY A 222 -12.21 -0.05 -9.59
CA GLY A 222 -12.22 -0.28 -11.03
C GLY A 222 -10.84 -0.49 -11.68
N THR A 223 -10.81 -1.26 -12.77
CA THR A 223 -9.59 -1.73 -13.44
C THR A 223 -8.64 -0.61 -13.90
N SER A 224 -9.18 0.54 -14.31
CA SER A 224 -8.36 1.68 -14.74
C SER A 224 -7.55 2.25 -13.58
N THR A 225 -8.19 2.51 -12.44
CA THR A 225 -7.55 3.04 -11.23
C THR A 225 -6.55 2.05 -10.66
N ILE A 226 -6.92 0.76 -10.61
CA ILE A 226 -6.02 -0.32 -10.17
C ILE A 226 -4.75 -0.32 -11.04
N SER A 227 -4.89 -0.28 -12.37
CA SER A 227 -3.75 -0.22 -13.30
C SER A 227 -2.86 1.00 -13.06
N THR A 228 -3.45 2.20 -12.95
CA THR A 228 -2.73 3.44 -12.62
C THR A 228 -1.96 3.33 -11.29
N MET A 229 -2.57 2.76 -10.25
CA MET A 229 -1.93 2.57 -8.95
C MET A 229 -0.83 1.51 -8.97
N THR A 230 -1.02 0.40 -9.70
CA THR A 230 -0.01 -0.67 -9.77
C THR A 230 1.24 -0.28 -10.56
N ASP A 231 1.07 0.46 -11.67
CA ASP A 231 2.18 0.94 -12.51
C ASP A 231 2.78 2.28 -12.02
N TYR A 232 2.19 2.95 -11.03
CA TYR A 232 2.62 4.25 -10.52
C TYR A 232 4.14 4.35 -10.21
N PRO A 233 4.80 3.33 -9.61
CA PRO A 233 6.24 3.38 -9.34
C PRO A 233 7.15 3.42 -10.58
N LEU A 234 6.64 3.19 -11.81
CA LEU A 234 7.43 3.37 -13.03
C LEU A 234 7.94 4.81 -13.17
N GLN A 235 7.08 5.78 -12.82
CA GLN A 235 7.31 7.22 -12.90
C GLN A 235 7.65 7.84 -11.54
N HIS A 236 7.17 7.23 -10.43
CA HIS A 236 7.27 7.78 -9.08
C HIS A 236 8.13 6.89 -8.17
N ARG A 237 9.46 6.97 -8.36
CA ARG A 237 10.46 6.01 -7.87
C ARG A 237 10.98 6.32 -6.46
N ALA A 238 10.10 6.23 -5.48
CA ALA A 238 10.43 6.40 -4.06
C ALA A 238 11.53 5.43 -3.60
N ARG A 239 12.60 5.97 -2.98
CA ARG A 239 13.73 5.20 -2.46
C ARG A 239 13.63 5.02 -0.94
N LEU A 240 13.95 3.81 -0.49
CA LEU A 240 14.01 3.37 0.90
C LEU A 240 15.46 2.98 1.24
N ILE A 241 15.94 3.37 2.42
CA ILE A 241 17.34 3.20 2.87
C ILE A 241 17.40 2.91 4.38
N LYS A 242 18.63 2.83 4.92
CA LYS A 242 18.92 2.78 6.36
C LYS A 242 18.15 1.65 7.08
N PRO A 243 18.29 0.39 6.62
CA PRO A 243 17.56 -0.76 7.17
C PRO A 243 17.80 -0.92 8.68
N MET A 244 16.76 -1.23 9.43
CA MET A 244 16.82 -1.42 10.88
C MET A 244 15.68 -2.34 11.34
N LEU A 245 15.97 -3.32 12.19
CA LEU A 245 14.95 -4.09 12.89
C LEU A 245 14.16 -3.19 13.84
N SER A 246 12.85 -3.14 13.61
CA SER A 246 11.85 -2.63 14.56
C SER A 246 11.05 -3.80 15.14
N TYR A 247 10.62 -3.67 16.39
CA TYR A 247 9.93 -4.74 17.09
C TYR A 247 8.90 -4.21 18.09
N ASP A 248 8.06 -5.11 18.57
CA ASP A 248 7.23 -4.96 19.76
C ASP A 248 7.02 -6.34 20.40
N ALA A 249 6.14 -6.43 21.39
CA ALA A 249 5.80 -7.69 22.04
C ALA A 249 5.07 -8.71 21.13
N ALA A 250 4.68 -8.39 19.89
CA ALA A 250 3.94 -9.27 18.98
C ALA A 250 4.74 -9.71 17.75
N ALA A 251 5.63 -8.87 17.22
CA ALA A 251 6.33 -9.12 15.97
C ALA A 251 7.70 -8.43 15.86
N VAL A 252 8.50 -8.92 14.91
CA VAL A 252 9.73 -8.27 14.41
C VAL A 252 9.55 -7.91 12.94
N ALA A 253 10.01 -6.72 12.55
CA ALA A 253 9.93 -6.21 11.18
C ALA A 253 11.22 -5.50 10.76
N LEU A 254 11.60 -5.64 9.48
CA LEU A 254 12.70 -4.88 8.89
C LEU A 254 12.13 -3.54 8.38
N SER A 255 12.50 -2.46 9.05
CA SER A 255 12.11 -1.09 8.72
C SER A 255 13.15 -0.39 7.85
N PHE A 256 12.70 0.57 7.05
CA PHE A 256 13.51 1.46 6.22
C PHE A 256 13.03 2.91 6.39
N LEU A 257 13.92 3.86 6.15
CA LEU A 257 13.58 5.28 6.04
C LEU A 257 13.37 5.68 4.57
N PRO A 258 12.51 6.67 4.26
CA PRO A 258 12.57 7.34 2.97
C PRO A 258 13.94 8.02 2.79
N ALA A 259 14.51 7.91 1.60
CA ALA A 259 15.77 8.60 1.29
C ALA A 259 15.56 10.10 1.06
N ALA A 260 16.63 10.87 1.25
CA ALA A 260 16.69 12.32 1.12
C ALA A 260 18.00 12.78 0.44
N GLY A 261 18.43 12.02 -0.58
CA GLY A 261 19.61 12.32 -1.41
C GLY A 261 20.90 11.59 -1.03
N GLU A 262 20.91 10.73 0.00
CA GLU A 262 22.18 10.22 0.55
C GLU A 262 22.95 9.30 -0.41
N SER A 263 24.26 9.55 -0.51
CA SER A 263 25.20 8.93 -1.46
C SER A 263 24.79 9.08 -2.94
N LEU A 264 23.99 10.10 -3.28
CA LEU A 264 23.69 10.49 -4.65
C LEU A 264 24.36 11.81 -5.00
N SER A 265 24.73 11.99 -6.27
CA SER A 265 25.25 13.27 -6.79
C SER A 265 24.14 14.05 -7.51
N SER A 266 24.46 15.26 -7.97
CA SER A 266 23.59 16.02 -8.89
C SER A 266 23.43 15.35 -10.26
N ASN A 267 24.37 14.50 -10.65
CA ASN A 267 24.34 13.68 -11.86
C ASN A 267 24.06 12.21 -11.50
N ALA A 268 23.31 11.51 -12.36
CA ALA A 268 23.01 10.09 -12.17
C ALA A 268 24.18 9.23 -12.66
N GLU A 269 24.69 8.34 -11.79
CA GLU A 269 25.77 7.39 -12.13
C GLU A 269 25.29 6.32 -13.14
N PRO A 270 25.75 6.35 -14.42
CA PRO A 270 25.17 5.51 -15.47
C PRO A 270 25.48 4.00 -15.34
N SER A 271 26.44 3.66 -14.49
CA SER A 271 26.88 2.30 -14.17
C SER A 271 26.11 1.65 -13.02
N SER A 272 25.29 2.42 -12.29
CA SER A 272 24.48 1.91 -11.17
C SER A 272 23.25 1.12 -11.69
N ARG A 273 22.73 0.16 -10.91
CA ARG A 273 21.55 -0.64 -11.30
C ARG A 273 20.29 0.19 -11.46
N ASN A 274 20.21 1.33 -10.78
CA ASN A 274 19.12 2.29 -10.96
C ASN A 274 19.69 3.73 -10.93
N PRO A 275 20.14 4.27 -12.08
CA PRO A 275 20.70 5.62 -12.17
C PRO A 275 19.68 6.67 -11.70
N ARG A 276 20.08 7.45 -10.69
CA ARG A 276 19.28 8.52 -10.07
C ARG A 276 20.17 9.61 -9.49
N THR A 277 19.61 10.80 -9.36
CA THR A 277 20.19 12.01 -8.76
C THR A 277 19.63 12.23 -7.35
N ALA A 278 20.24 13.13 -6.58
CA ALA A 278 19.65 13.56 -5.30
C ALA A 278 18.22 14.16 -5.44
N GLN A 279 17.88 14.74 -6.60
CA GLN A 279 16.54 15.30 -6.85
C GLN A 279 15.46 14.23 -6.95
N ASP A 280 15.80 13.00 -7.37
CA ASP A 280 14.84 11.89 -7.47
C ASP A 280 14.35 11.39 -6.09
N ASP A 281 15.01 11.78 -5.00
CA ASP A 281 14.59 11.49 -3.64
C ASP A 281 13.59 12.51 -3.07
N SER A 282 13.30 13.63 -3.78
CA SER A 282 12.21 14.54 -3.36
C SER A 282 10.83 13.87 -3.46
N PHE A 283 10.69 12.83 -4.27
CA PHE A 283 9.54 11.93 -4.20
C PHE A 283 9.76 10.86 -3.12
N THR A 284 9.45 11.19 -1.87
CA THR A 284 9.63 10.28 -0.73
C THR A 284 8.68 9.08 -0.78
N TYR A 285 8.97 8.05 0.03
CA TYR A 285 8.00 6.98 0.27
C TYR A 285 6.70 7.48 0.92
N HIS A 286 6.71 8.60 1.66
CA HIS A 286 5.48 9.18 2.17
C HIS A 286 4.61 9.74 1.03
N HIS A 287 5.23 10.34 0.02
CA HIS A 287 4.54 10.88 -1.15
C HIS A 287 3.91 9.75 -1.98
N LEU A 288 4.52 8.56 -2.02
CA LEU A 288 3.88 7.37 -2.59
C LEU A 288 2.58 6.99 -1.86
N ARG A 289 2.59 6.95 -0.51
CA ARG A 289 1.39 6.60 0.29
C ARG A 289 0.29 7.65 0.13
N GLN A 290 0.67 8.93 0.14
CA GLN A 290 -0.21 10.07 -0.10
C GLN A 290 -0.88 9.95 -1.48
N SER A 291 -0.10 9.75 -2.55
CA SER A 291 -0.60 9.59 -3.90
C SER A 291 -1.55 8.39 -4.04
N MET A 292 -1.19 7.24 -3.45
CA MET A 292 -2.05 6.05 -3.48
C MET A 292 -3.40 6.31 -2.78
N PHE A 293 -3.41 6.96 -1.62
CA PHE A 293 -4.65 7.30 -0.91
C PHE A 293 -5.51 8.28 -1.73
N THR A 294 -4.90 9.33 -2.29
CA THR A 294 -5.59 10.33 -3.13
C THR A 294 -6.20 9.70 -4.38
N ILE A 295 -5.44 8.86 -5.10
CA ILE A 295 -5.93 8.16 -6.30
C ILE A 295 -7.07 7.20 -5.94
N ALA A 296 -6.95 6.42 -4.86
CA ALA A 296 -8.02 5.56 -4.37
C ALA A 296 -9.30 6.34 -4.04
N ARG A 297 -9.20 7.38 -3.20
CA ARG A 297 -10.34 8.24 -2.79
C ARG A 297 -11.01 8.95 -3.96
N SER A 298 -10.31 9.22 -5.07
CA SER A 298 -10.89 9.84 -6.26
C SER A 298 -12.05 9.03 -6.89
N THR A 299 -12.12 7.73 -6.62
CA THR A 299 -13.21 6.83 -7.05
C THR A 299 -14.43 6.83 -6.11
N GLY A 300 -14.39 7.62 -5.03
CA GLY A 300 -15.47 7.74 -4.04
C GLY A 300 -15.57 6.56 -3.07
N ILE A 301 -14.60 5.64 -3.04
CA ILE A 301 -14.52 4.60 -2.00
C ILE A 301 -14.08 5.19 -0.65
N SER A 302 -14.33 4.45 0.43
CA SER A 302 -13.56 4.64 1.66
C SER A 302 -12.16 4.04 1.54
N VAL A 303 -11.24 4.57 2.34
CA VAL A 303 -9.86 4.10 2.50
C VAL A 303 -9.58 4.15 3.99
N ASP A 304 -9.66 2.98 4.62
CA ASP A 304 -9.77 2.78 6.06
C ASP A 304 -8.51 2.02 6.53
N SER A 305 -7.35 2.65 6.30
CA SER A 305 -6.04 2.10 6.67
C SER A 305 -5.85 2.12 8.18
N ARG A 306 -5.48 0.99 8.79
CA ARG A 306 -5.09 0.94 10.23
C ARG A 306 -3.80 1.69 10.52
N TYR A 307 -2.93 1.80 9.51
CA TYR A 307 -1.59 2.35 9.62
C TYR A 307 -1.46 3.57 8.74
N VAL A 308 -1.54 4.76 9.35
CA VAL A 308 -1.24 6.05 8.69
C VAL A 308 0.11 6.62 9.14
N VAL A 309 0.58 6.21 10.32
CA VAL A 309 1.86 6.61 10.93
C VAL A 309 3.08 6.44 9.99
N PRO A 310 4.14 7.24 10.12
CA PRO A 310 5.34 7.15 9.27
C PRO A 310 6.13 5.86 9.50
N SER A 311 5.84 4.84 8.69
CA SER A 311 6.54 3.55 8.72
C SER A 311 6.65 2.94 7.32
N SER A 312 7.81 2.37 7.03
CA SER A 312 8.11 1.58 5.82
C SER A 312 8.76 0.29 6.29
N HIS A 313 8.01 -0.82 6.35
CA HIS A 313 8.53 -2.06 6.93
C HIS A 313 8.03 -3.33 6.21
N ILE A 314 8.78 -4.41 6.40
CA ILE A 314 8.46 -5.79 6.03
C ILE A 314 8.35 -6.61 7.32
N THR A 315 7.28 -7.37 7.56
CA THR A 315 7.24 -8.32 8.69
C THR A 315 8.31 -9.40 8.48
N VAL A 316 9.16 -9.62 9.49
CA VAL A 316 10.23 -10.63 9.48
C VAL A 316 9.81 -11.89 10.23
N GLY A 317 9.13 -11.74 11.37
CA GLY A 317 8.63 -12.86 12.17
C GLY A 317 7.61 -12.47 13.24
N ARG A 318 6.99 -13.47 13.87
CA ARG A 318 5.91 -13.37 14.86
C ARG A 318 6.07 -14.42 15.96
N PHE A 319 5.59 -14.13 17.17
CA PHE A 319 5.64 -15.07 18.28
C PHE A 319 4.44 -16.03 18.25
N LEU A 320 4.71 -17.34 18.27
CA LEU A 320 3.69 -18.40 18.38
C LEU A 320 3.80 -19.21 19.69
N THR A 321 4.88 -19.05 20.45
CA THR A 321 5.07 -19.65 21.78
C THR A 321 5.81 -18.65 22.70
N GLN A 322 5.75 -18.88 24.02
CA GLN A 322 6.59 -18.16 24.98
C GLN A 322 7.97 -18.82 25.19
N GLU A 323 8.25 -20.00 24.61
CA GLU A 323 9.41 -20.84 24.98
C GLU A 323 10.76 -20.12 24.83
N ASP A 324 10.87 -19.24 23.84
CA ASP A 324 12.09 -18.47 23.56
C ASP A 324 12.20 -17.18 24.41
N HIS A 325 11.16 -16.81 25.18
CA HIS A 325 11.02 -15.48 25.82
C HIS A 325 10.40 -15.51 27.25
N ASP A 326 10.16 -16.70 27.81
CA ASP A 326 9.47 -16.92 29.09
C ASP A 326 10.15 -16.25 30.31
N THR A 327 11.46 -16.07 30.25
CA THR A 327 12.33 -15.64 31.35
C THR A 327 12.98 -14.27 31.06
N PRO A 328 13.21 -13.42 32.07
CA PRO A 328 13.86 -12.12 31.89
C PRO A 328 15.20 -12.21 31.15
N GLU A 329 15.99 -13.25 31.42
CA GLU A 329 17.30 -13.49 30.84
C GLU A 329 17.21 -13.78 29.33
N LYS A 330 16.22 -14.59 28.91
CA LYS A 330 15.94 -14.81 27.48
C LYS A 330 15.46 -13.54 26.79
N ARG A 331 14.60 -12.74 27.45
CA ARG A 331 14.14 -11.45 26.91
C ARG A 331 15.29 -10.45 26.77
N GLN A 332 16.22 -10.41 27.72
CA GLN A 332 17.43 -9.59 27.62
C GLN A 332 18.27 -10.01 26.41
N ALA A 333 18.63 -11.30 26.31
CA ALA A 333 19.42 -11.82 25.19
C ALA A 333 18.75 -11.58 23.82
N TRP A 334 17.41 -11.66 23.76
CA TRP A 334 16.63 -11.36 22.55
C TRP A 334 16.71 -9.90 22.12
N ILE A 335 16.62 -8.97 23.07
CA ILE A 335 16.83 -7.54 22.79
C ILE A 335 18.28 -7.26 22.37
N ASP A 336 19.25 -7.84 23.07
CA ASP A 336 20.68 -7.64 22.80
C ASP A 336 21.04 -8.13 21.38
N LEU A 337 20.50 -9.28 20.95
CA LEU A 337 20.65 -9.78 19.57
C LEU A 337 20.05 -8.84 18.54
N ILE A 338 18.87 -8.26 18.79
CA ILE A 338 18.26 -7.29 17.87
C ILE A 338 19.10 -6.00 17.79
N GLU A 339 19.73 -5.58 18.88
CA GLU A 339 20.64 -4.44 18.89
C GLU A 339 21.98 -4.75 18.19
N GLU A 340 22.55 -5.95 18.35
CA GLU A 340 23.71 -6.42 17.55
C GLU A 340 23.37 -6.40 16.05
N ILE A 341 22.21 -6.95 15.66
CA ILE A 341 21.75 -6.93 14.27
C ILE A 341 21.59 -5.49 13.77
N ASN A 342 21.12 -4.56 14.60
CA ASN A 342 20.97 -3.16 14.23
C ASN A 342 22.31 -2.41 14.09
N VAL A 343 23.32 -2.74 14.90
CA VAL A 343 24.70 -2.25 14.69
C VAL A 343 25.25 -2.77 13.37
N TRP A 344 25.17 -4.07 13.12
CA TRP A 344 25.60 -4.69 11.86
C TRP A 344 24.87 -4.12 10.63
N LEU A 345 23.55 -3.90 10.72
CA LEU A 345 22.77 -3.26 9.65
C LEU A 345 23.23 -1.83 9.38
N LYS A 346 23.53 -1.06 10.43
CA LYS A 346 24.04 0.31 10.33
C LYS A 346 25.43 0.36 9.71
N GLU A 347 26.31 -0.57 10.06
CA GLU A 347 27.66 -0.63 9.53
C GLU A 347 27.65 -1.07 8.06
N GLU A 348 27.03 -2.20 7.73
CA GLU A 348 27.13 -2.78 6.38
C GLU A 348 26.23 -2.11 5.34
N TYR A 349 25.05 -1.60 5.70
CA TYR A 349 24.01 -1.23 4.73
C TYR A 349 23.58 0.24 4.71
N TRP A 350 23.95 1.07 5.70
CA TRP A 350 23.56 2.49 5.67
C TRP A 350 24.50 3.31 4.76
N PRO A 351 23.99 4.38 4.11
CA PRO A 351 24.85 5.37 3.46
C PRO A 351 25.89 5.93 4.45
N ARG A 352 27.16 5.97 4.03
CA ARG A 352 28.27 6.56 4.79
C ARG A 352 28.74 7.83 4.06
N GLU A 353 29.08 8.88 4.82
CA GLU A 353 29.61 10.12 4.24
C GLU A 353 30.94 9.85 3.50
N GLY A 354 31.14 10.50 2.34
CA GLY A 354 32.29 10.27 1.47
C GLY A 354 32.35 8.89 0.78
N ALA A 355 31.43 7.97 1.06
CA ALA A 355 31.38 6.66 0.43
C ALA A 355 30.40 6.60 -0.75
N GLY A 356 30.70 5.73 -1.72
CA GLY A 356 29.81 5.43 -2.84
C GLY A 356 28.50 4.76 -2.39
N ARG A 357 27.45 4.92 -3.20
CA ARG A 357 26.11 4.38 -2.97
C ARG A 357 26.11 2.85 -2.77
N ASN A 358 25.71 2.40 -1.58
CA ASN A 358 25.48 0.98 -1.34
C ASN A 358 24.10 0.54 -1.84
N GLU A 359 24.02 0.16 -3.11
CA GLU A 359 22.78 -0.34 -3.71
C GLU A 359 22.21 -1.62 -3.07
N ASN A 360 22.98 -2.34 -2.23
CA ASN A 360 22.47 -3.51 -1.50
C ASN A 360 21.78 -3.15 -0.18
N GLY A 361 21.96 -1.92 0.31
CA GLY A 361 21.30 -1.39 1.52
C GLY A 361 20.05 -0.55 1.24
N GLU A 362 19.72 -0.33 -0.04
CA GLU A 362 18.55 0.43 -0.48
C GLU A 362 17.54 -0.42 -1.25
N TRP A 363 16.30 0.07 -1.31
CA TRP A 363 15.21 -0.47 -2.10
C TRP A 363 14.51 0.69 -2.79
N VAL A 364 14.44 0.68 -4.12
CA VAL A 364 13.56 1.61 -4.84
C VAL A 364 12.25 0.91 -5.16
N VAL A 365 11.12 1.48 -4.72
CA VAL A 365 9.80 0.89 -4.97
C VAL A 365 9.53 0.89 -6.48
N GLY A 366 9.07 -0.25 -7.02
CA GLY A 366 8.96 -0.49 -8.46
C GLY A 366 10.09 -1.32 -9.08
N GLN A 367 11.23 -1.48 -8.39
CA GLN A 367 12.33 -2.33 -8.84
C GLN A 367 11.89 -3.80 -8.92
N GLU A 368 12.23 -4.51 -10.00
CA GLU A 368 11.73 -5.84 -10.40
C GLU A 368 10.22 -5.92 -10.68
N LYS A 369 9.37 -5.28 -9.86
CA LYS A 369 7.91 -5.36 -9.91
C LYS A 369 7.27 -4.04 -9.41
N GLY A 370 6.17 -3.64 -10.05
CA GLY A 370 5.30 -2.58 -9.57
C GLY A 370 4.50 -3.02 -8.33
N LEU A 371 3.46 -2.26 -7.95
CA LEU A 371 2.64 -2.65 -6.80
C LEU A 371 1.77 -3.87 -7.14
N ASP A 372 1.61 -4.75 -6.17
CA ASP A 372 0.74 -5.93 -6.19
C ASP A 372 -0.58 -5.54 -5.51
N CYS A 373 -1.62 -5.28 -6.31
CA CYS A 373 -2.98 -5.07 -5.84
C CYS A 373 -3.57 -6.42 -5.45
N ARG A 374 -3.82 -6.63 -4.16
CA ARG A 374 -4.26 -7.93 -3.62
C ARG A 374 -5.53 -7.86 -2.81
N ARG A 375 -6.25 -8.97 -2.74
CA ARG A 375 -7.41 -9.16 -1.86
C ARG A 375 -7.40 -10.48 -1.09
N GLY A 376 -8.18 -10.54 -0.01
CA GLY A 376 -8.43 -11.76 0.76
C GLY A 376 -7.61 -11.86 2.06
N GLN A 377 -7.26 -13.09 2.45
CA GLN A 377 -6.53 -13.44 3.68
C GLN A 377 -5.05 -13.00 3.62
N LEU A 378 -4.81 -11.71 3.85
CA LEU A 378 -3.54 -11.07 3.51
C LEU A 378 -2.54 -10.92 4.67
N TRP A 379 -3.00 -11.04 5.92
CA TRP A 379 -2.22 -10.83 7.15
C TRP A 379 -0.87 -11.58 7.19
N TYR A 380 -0.85 -12.79 6.64
CA TYR A 380 0.32 -13.68 6.63
C TYR A 380 0.85 -13.90 5.21
N GLY A 381 0.72 -12.88 4.36
CA GLY A 381 1.22 -12.85 2.98
C GLY A 381 0.45 -13.70 1.97
N GLY A 382 -0.81 -14.06 2.28
CA GLY A 382 -1.68 -14.87 1.44
C GLY A 382 -2.52 -14.07 0.43
N GLY A 383 -3.81 -14.39 0.36
CA GLY A 383 -4.75 -13.80 -0.60
C GLY A 383 -4.36 -14.04 -2.06
N GLU A 384 -5.01 -13.32 -2.98
CA GLU A 384 -4.74 -13.38 -4.43
C GLU A 384 -4.32 -12.02 -5.00
N THR A 385 -3.55 -12.05 -6.10
CA THR A 385 -3.26 -10.87 -6.92
C THR A 385 -4.46 -10.57 -7.81
N VAL A 386 -5.01 -9.37 -7.72
CA VAL A 386 -5.97 -8.82 -8.71
C VAL A 386 -5.19 -8.27 -9.90
N MET A 387 -4.13 -7.52 -9.64
CA MET A 387 -3.23 -6.97 -10.66
C MET A 387 -1.84 -6.76 -10.09
N LEU A 388 -0.81 -7.06 -10.88
CA LEU A 388 0.59 -6.80 -10.54
C LEU A 388 1.15 -5.79 -11.54
N GLY A 389 1.67 -4.68 -11.04
CA GLY A 389 2.26 -3.62 -11.86
C GLY A 389 3.60 -4.01 -12.49
N LYS A 390 3.94 -3.32 -13.57
CA LYS A 390 5.23 -3.49 -14.25
C LYS A 390 6.36 -2.98 -13.35
N GLY A 391 7.44 -3.73 -13.29
CA GLY A 391 8.69 -3.26 -12.70
C GLY A 391 9.54 -2.47 -13.68
N PHE A 392 10.64 -1.93 -13.17
CA PHE A 392 11.79 -1.44 -13.92
C PHE A 392 13.09 -2.11 -13.45
#